data_AF-A0A7C6VKT2-F1
#
_entry.id   AF-A0A7C6VKT2-F1
#
_cell.length_a   1.000
_cell.length_b   1.000
_cell.length_c   1.000
_cell.angle_alpha   90.00
_cell.angle_beta   90.00
_cell.angle_gamma   90.00
#
_symmetry.space_group_name_H-M   'P 1'
#
loop_
_entity.id
_entity.type
_entity.pdbx_description
1 polymer ?
#
loop_
_entity_poly.entity_id
_entity_poly.type
_entity_poly.pdbx_seq_one_letter_code
_entity_poly.pdbx_strand_id
1 'polypeptide(L)'
;GAKASRMLKALTEGEACVTIALADGLVLARSAMHHSMNYRSVVIYGRFEAVTDPASKLASLRSFIDGLYPGRWDTLRPITDKELNATTLLRIALDEASAKVRDCGVKDDEGDLSWPVWAGVIPLRTVAGEPAAEADSVLAAVPPSRFDTSPA
;
A
#
# COMPACT_ATOMS: atom_id res chain seq x y z
N GLY A 1 -0.45 -4.29 15.04
CA GLY A 1 -0.89 -5.71 15.10
C GLY A 1 -1.05 -6.19 16.53
N ALA A 2 -1.52 -7.42 16.74
CA ALA A 2 -1.73 -7.96 18.09
C ALA A 2 -0.41 -8.20 18.84
N LYS A 3 -0.39 -7.95 20.15
CA LYS A 3 0.79 -8.13 21.02
C LYS A 3 1.38 -9.54 21.00
N ALA A 4 0.55 -10.57 20.84
CA ALA A 4 0.98 -11.97 20.78
C ALA A 4 1.41 -12.44 19.37
N SER A 5 1.57 -11.53 18.40
CA SER A 5 1.91 -11.91 17.02
C SER A 5 3.33 -12.47 16.93
N ARG A 6 3.45 -13.74 16.52
CA ARG A 6 4.74 -14.40 16.23
C ARG A 6 5.53 -13.68 15.14
N MET A 7 4.84 -13.16 14.12
CA MET A 7 5.46 -12.43 13.03
C MET A 7 6.08 -11.12 13.53
N LEU A 8 5.38 -10.35 14.36
CA LEU A 8 5.94 -9.10 14.91
C LEU A 8 7.15 -9.36 15.81
N LYS A 9 7.12 -10.45 16.59
CA LYS A 9 8.29 -10.89 17.38
C LYS A 9 9.50 -11.18 16.48
N ALA A 10 9.31 -12.00 15.45
CA ALA A 10 10.38 -12.34 14.50
C ALA A 10 10.96 -11.11 13.79
N LEU A 11 10.11 -10.16 13.39
CA LEU A 11 10.55 -8.92 12.73
C LEU A 11 11.45 -8.03 13.62
N THR A 12 11.34 -8.15 14.95
CA THR A 12 12.21 -7.44 15.89
C THR A 12 13.50 -8.21 16.24
N GLU A 13 13.60 -9.48 15.88
CA GLU A 13 14.73 -10.37 16.20
C GLU A 13 15.78 -10.42 15.09
N GLY A 14 15.42 -10.08 13.84
CA GLY A 14 16.34 -10.12 12.69
C GLY A 14 16.07 -9.03 11.65
N GLU A 15 16.79 -9.12 10.54
CA GLU A 15 16.58 -8.25 9.38
C GLU A 15 15.31 -8.64 8.62
N ALA A 16 14.68 -7.63 8.03
CA ALA A 16 13.47 -7.77 7.25
C ALA A 16 13.64 -7.11 5.88
N CYS A 17 12.88 -7.62 4.93
CA CYS A 17 12.72 -7.06 3.60
C CYS A 17 11.23 -6.74 3.43
N VAL A 18 10.90 -5.46 3.27
CA VAL A 18 9.54 -4.99 2.99
C VAL A 18 9.45 -4.67 1.51
N THR A 19 8.61 -5.41 0.79
CA THR A 19 8.33 -5.16 -0.62
C THR A 19 6.94 -4.56 -0.79
N ILE A 20 6.86 -3.44 -1.49
CA ILE A 20 5.61 -2.80 -1.90
C ILE A 20 5.61 -2.73 -3.41
N ALA A 21 4.54 -3.19 -4.06
CA ALA A 21 4.41 -3.16 -5.52
C ALA A 21 2.99 -2.75 -5.93
N LEU A 22 2.90 -1.91 -6.96
CA LEU A 22 1.67 -1.48 -7.61
C LEU A 22 1.75 -1.88 -9.08
N ALA A 23 0.75 -2.60 -9.57
CA ALA A 23 0.62 -2.94 -10.98
C ALA A 23 -0.16 -1.83 -11.70
N ASP A 24 0.45 -1.27 -12.75
CA ASP A 24 -0.07 -0.11 -13.47
C ASP A 24 -0.50 -0.44 -14.91
N GLY A 25 -0.11 -1.60 -15.47
CA GLY A 25 -0.61 -2.02 -16.77
C GLY A 25 0.00 -3.30 -17.33
N LEU A 26 -0.75 -4.07 -18.10
CA LEU A 26 -0.23 -5.23 -18.83
C LEU A 26 0.38 -4.77 -20.15
N VAL A 27 1.62 -5.15 -20.43
CA VAL A 27 2.28 -4.83 -21.72
C VAL A 27 2.26 -6.04 -22.62
N LEU A 28 1.50 -5.90 -23.71
CA LEU A 28 1.25 -6.95 -24.66
C LEU A 28 2.10 -6.68 -25.91
N ALA A 29 3.15 -7.47 -26.08
CA ALA A 29 4.08 -7.34 -27.20
C ALA A 29 3.70 -8.25 -28.37
N ARG A 30 4.41 -8.12 -29.49
CA ARG A 30 4.21 -8.98 -30.67
C ARG A 30 4.88 -10.35 -30.50
N SER A 31 5.98 -10.39 -29.76
CA SER A 31 6.68 -11.62 -29.37
C SER A 31 6.41 -11.99 -27.91
N ALA A 32 6.30 -13.29 -27.64
CA ALA A 32 6.07 -13.82 -26.31
C ALA A 32 7.14 -13.37 -25.30
N MET A 33 8.37 -13.12 -25.76
CA MET A 33 9.51 -12.74 -24.93
C MET A 33 9.52 -11.27 -24.53
N HIS A 34 8.72 -10.43 -25.20
CA HIS A 34 8.64 -8.98 -24.96
C HIS A 34 7.41 -8.57 -24.15
N HIS A 35 6.56 -9.53 -23.77
CA HIS A 35 5.49 -9.29 -22.79
C HIS A 35 6.05 -8.80 -21.47
N SER A 36 5.34 -7.85 -20.84
CA SER A 36 5.79 -7.26 -19.58
C SER A 36 4.63 -6.66 -18.80
N MET A 37 4.95 -5.86 -17.78
CA MET A 37 4.00 -5.13 -16.96
C MET A 37 4.56 -3.74 -16.63
N ASN A 38 3.73 -2.70 -16.70
CA ASN A 38 4.02 -1.43 -16.05
C ASN A 38 3.76 -1.57 -14.55
N TYR A 39 4.69 -1.09 -13.72
CA TYR A 39 4.59 -1.17 -12.27
C TYR A 39 5.49 -0.14 -11.59
N ARG A 40 5.18 0.12 -10.33
CA ARG A 40 6.03 0.82 -9.37
C ARG A 40 6.27 -0.09 -8.18
N SER A 41 7.51 -0.29 -7.79
CA SER A 41 7.84 -1.04 -6.58
C SER A 41 8.96 -0.41 -5.78
N VAL A 42 8.98 -0.71 -4.49
CA VAL A 42 10.08 -0.41 -3.59
C VAL A 42 10.35 -1.61 -2.71
N VAL A 43 11.63 -1.89 -2.48
CA VAL A 43 12.11 -2.84 -1.49
C VAL A 43 12.86 -2.04 -0.43
N ILE A 44 12.53 -2.26 0.84
CA ILE A 44 13.15 -1.63 2.00
C ILE A 44 13.80 -2.74 2.82
N TYR A 45 15.09 -2.58 3.14
CA TYR A 45 15.83 -3.48 4.00
C TYR A 45 16.08 -2.82 5.36
N GLY A 46 16.09 -3.62 6.41
CA GLY A 46 16.45 -3.16 7.73
C GLY A 46 15.79 -3.97 8.84
N ARG A 47 15.99 -3.52 10.07
CA ARG A 47 15.42 -4.15 11.25
C ARG A 47 14.26 -3.32 11.78
N PHE A 48 13.17 -4.01 12.18
CA PHE A 48 12.07 -3.32 12.82
C PHE A 48 12.37 -3.02 14.29
N GLU A 49 11.94 -1.84 14.72
CA GLU A 49 11.96 -1.41 16.12
C GLU A 49 10.54 -1.32 16.65
N ALA A 50 10.32 -1.77 17.88
CA ALA A 50 9.04 -1.59 18.56
C ALA A 50 8.88 -0.15 19.03
N VAL A 51 7.73 0.46 18.72
CA VAL A 51 7.33 1.74 19.31
C VAL A 51 6.71 1.46 20.67
N THR A 52 7.45 1.77 21.74
CA THR A 52 7.08 1.43 23.13
C THR A 52 6.49 2.60 23.91
N ASP A 53 6.95 3.82 23.65
CA ASP A 53 6.44 5.03 24.29
C ASP A 53 4.94 5.26 23.97
N PRO A 54 4.06 5.37 24.98
CA PRO A 54 2.63 5.52 24.78
C PRO A 54 2.23 6.74 23.92
N ALA A 55 2.90 7.88 24.10
CA ALA A 55 2.61 9.10 23.33
C ALA A 55 2.98 8.92 21.85
N SER A 56 4.13 8.32 21.58
CA SER A 56 4.58 7.98 20.23
C SER A 56 3.66 6.97 19.55
N LYS A 57 3.16 5.97 20.29
CA LYS A 57 2.17 5.01 19.78
C LYS A 57 0.87 5.71 19.38
N LEU A 58 0.37 6.58 20.26
CA LEU A 58 -0.86 7.33 20.01
C LEU A 58 -0.72 8.22 18.77
N ALA A 59 0.39 8.97 18.67
CA ALA A 59 0.68 9.82 17.51
C ALA A 59 0.80 9.01 16.21
N SER A 60 1.43 7.83 16.27
CA SER A 60 1.57 6.94 15.12
C SER A 60 0.22 6.38 14.66
N LEU A 61 -0.65 5.97 15.60
CA LEU A 61 -2.00 5.48 15.30
C LEU A 61 -2.88 6.58 14.69
N ARG A 62 -2.82 7.80 15.26
CA ARG A 62 -3.52 8.96 14.69
C ARG A 62 -3.07 9.21 13.25
N SER A 63 -1.76 9.29 13.03
CA SER A 63 -1.19 9.53 11.71
C SER A 63 -1.58 8.44 10.70
N PHE A 64 -1.63 7.18 11.15
CA PHE A 64 -2.08 6.07 10.31
C PHE A 64 -3.55 6.19 9.90
N ILE A 65 -4.44 6.48 10.86
CA ILE A 65 -5.88 6.64 10.59
C ILE A 65 -6.15 7.86 9.71
N ASP A 66 -5.59 9.02 10.07
CA ASP A 66 -5.81 10.26 9.32
C ASP A 66 -5.15 10.21 7.93
N GLY A 67 -4.07 9.45 7.76
CA GLY A 67 -3.46 9.20 6.45
C GLY A 67 -4.32 8.35 5.51
N LEU A 68 -5.26 7.56 6.04
CA LEU A 68 -6.25 6.82 5.26
C LEU A 68 -7.57 7.59 5.11
N TYR A 69 -7.99 8.26 6.17
CA TYR A 69 -9.28 8.90 6.31
C TYR A 69 -9.07 10.30 6.93
N PRO A 70 -8.81 11.33 6.13
CA PRO A 70 -8.44 12.65 6.65
C PRO A 70 -9.42 13.20 7.68
N GLY A 71 -8.93 13.52 8.88
CA GLY A 71 -9.73 14.05 10.00
C GLY A 71 -10.61 13.01 10.70
N ARG A 72 -10.54 11.73 10.32
CA ARG A 72 -11.39 10.68 10.90
C ARG A 72 -11.08 10.46 12.36
N TRP A 73 -9.81 10.57 12.78
CA TRP A 73 -9.40 10.28 14.16
C TRP A 73 -10.24 11.05 15.19
N ASP A 74 -10.47 12.34 14.95
CA ASP A 74 -11.19 13.22 15.86
C ASP A 74 -12.72 12.97 15.89
N THR A 75 -13.25 12.18 14.95
CA THR A 75 -14.66 11.78 14.91
C THR A 75 -14.95 10.45 15.60
N LEU A 76 -13.90 9.67 15.90
CA LEU A 76 -14.03 8.37 16.54
C LEU A 76 -14.16 8.53 18.06
N ARG A 77 -14.71 7.51 18.73
CA ARG A 77 -14.58 7.46 20.19
C ARG A 77 -13.09 7.44 20.57
N PRO A 78 -12.71 8.04 21.71
CA PRO A 78 -11.32 7.99 22.18
C PRO A 78 -10.82 6.54 22.31
N ILE A 79 -9.55 6.35 21.97
CA ILE A 79 -8.84 5.08 22.20
C ILE A 79 -8.68 4.85 23.71
N THR A 80 -8.86 3.61 24.14
CA THR A 80 -8.66 3.22 25.54
C THR A 80 -7.23 2.75 25.79
N ASP A 81 -6.77 2.84 27.05
CA ASP A 81 -5.46 2.30 27.45
C ASP A 81 -5.34 0.79 27.15
N LYS A 82 -6.45 0.05 27.29
CA LYS A 82 -6.51 -1.38 26.97
C LYS A 82 -6.19 -1.64 25.49
N GLU A 83 -6.77 -0.85 24.58
CA GLU A 83 -6.53 -0.96 23.14
C GLU A 83 -5.11 -0.56 22.78
N LEU A 84 -4.61 0.52 23.38
CA LEU A 84 -3.24 0.96 23.17
C LEU A 84 -2.25 -0.11 23.65
N ASN A 85 -2.48 -0.72 24.80
CA ASN A 85 -1.63 -1.78 25.37
C ASN A 85 -1.70 -3.11 24.61
N ALA A 86 -2.85 -3.43 23.99
CA ALA A 86 -3.03 -4.63 23.18
C ALA A 86 -2.38 -4.52 21.79
N THR A 87 -2.10 -3.30 21.33
CA THR A 87 -1.59 -3.01 19.99
C THR A 87 -0.07 -2.88 19.99
N THR A 88 0.61 -3.64 19.14
CA THR A 88 2.04 -3.47 18.84
C THR A 88 2.21 -2.70 17.54
N LEU A 89 3.06 -1.67 17.59
CA LEU A 89 3.50 -0.88 16.44
C LEU A 89 4.99 -1.09 16.25
N LEU A 90 5.37 -1.30 15.00
CA LEU A 90 6.77 -1.40 14.59
C LEU A 90 7.08 -0.27 13.61
N ARG A 91 8.32 0.20 13.63
CA ARG A 91 8.87 1.12 12.63
C ARG A 91 10.12 0.52 12.01
N ILE A 92 10.41 0.86 10.77
CA ILE A 92 11.63 0.49 10.05
C ILE A 92 12.20 1.76 9.42
N ALA A 93 13.51 1.92 9.44
CA ALA A 93 14.17 3.04 8.77
C ALA A 93 14.07 2.88 7.25
N LEU A 94 14.07 4.00 6.53
CA LEU A 94 14.08 4.01 5.06
C LEU A 94 15.50 4.27 4.51
N ASP A 95 16.52 4.07 5.34
CA ASP A 95 17.92 4.35 5.01
C ASP A 95 18.44 3.43 3.89
N GLU A 96 17.96 2.18 3.84
CA GLU A 96 18.28 1.21 2.80
C GLU A 96 17.02 0.82 2.03
N ALA A 97 16.81 1.46 0.87
CA ALA A 97 15.70 1.16 -0.01
C ALA A 97 16.09 1.25 -1.49
N SER A 98 15.46 0.42 -2.32
CA SER A 98 15.60 0.42 -3.77
C SER A 98 14.24 0.45 -4.44
N ALA A 99 14.03 1.39 -5.36
CA ALA A 99 12.79 1.55 -6.10
C ALA A 99 12.98 1.22 -7.58
N LYS A 100 11.95 0.63 -8.19
CA LYS A 100 11.92 0.34 -9.62
C LYS A 100 10.59 0.77 -10.22
N VAL A 101 10.67 1.48 -11.34
CA VAL A 101 9.52 1.91 -12.11
C VAL A 101 9.68 1.41 -13.54
N ARG A 102 8.62 0.81 -14.07
CA ARG A 102 8.46 0.59 -15.51
C ARG A 102 7.14 1.23 -15.90
N ASP A 103 7.22 2.25 -16.75
CA ASP A 103 6.05 2.93 -17.30
C ASP A 103 6.32 3.24 -18.77
N CYS A 104 6.30 2.19 -19.59
CA CYS A 104 6.58 2.32 -21.01
C CYS A 104 5.82 1.28 -21.82
N GLY A 105 5.65 1.59 -23.11
CA GLY A 105 5.00 0.72 -24.07
C GLY A 105 5.78 -0.56 -24.37
N VAL A 106 5.40 -1.18 -25.47
CA VAL A 106 6.04 -2.39 -26.00
C VAL A 106 7.44 -2.05 -26.52
N LYS A 107 8.39 -2.98 -26.33
CA LYS A 107 9.75 -2.91 -26.88
C LYS A 107 10.00 -4.13 -27.76
N ASP A 108 9.28 -4.22 -28.87
CA ASP A 108 9.48 -5.28 -29.86
C ASP A 108 10.81 -5.08 -30.60
N ASP A 109 11.36 -6.17 -31.12
CA ASP A 109 12.48 -6.12 -32.05
C ASP A 109 12.00 -5.64 -33.44
N GLU A 110 12.87 -5.01 -34.23
CA GLU A 110 12.50 -4.46 -35.55
C GLU A 110 11.86 -5.50 -36.48
N GLY A 111 12.32 -6.75 -36.41
CA GLY A 111 11.80 -7.86 -37.22
C GLY A 111 10.36 -8.27 -36.89
N ASP A 112 9.86 -7.92 -35.69
CA ASP A 112 8.52 -8.29 -35.25
C ASP A 112 7.48 -7.23 -35.61
N LEU A 113 7.87 -6.01 -35.99
CA LEU A 113 6.95 -4.87 -36.15
C LEU A 113 5.84 -5.09 -37.18
N SER A 114 6.10 -5.90 -38.21
CA SER A 114 5.10 -6.25 -39.24
C SER A 114 4.25 -7.47 -38.89
N TRP A 115 4.51 -8.15 -37.76
CA TRP A 115 3.74 -9.32 -37.37
C TRP A 115 2.27 -8.93 -37.08
N PRO A 116 1.28 -9.62 -37.67
CA PRO A 116 -0.12 -9.19 -37.64
C PRO A 116 -0.81 -9.56 -36.32
N VAL A 117 -0.34 -9.01 -35.21
CA VAL A 117 -0.93 -9.15 -33.87
C VAL A 117 -1.10 -7.78 -33.23
N TRP A 118 -2.07 -7.67 -32.31
CA TRP A 118 -2.21 -6.47 -31.49
C TRP A 118 -1.04 -6.36 -30.50
N ALA A 119 -0.51 -5.16 -30.35
CA ALA A 119 0.52 -4.85 -29.36
C ALA A 119 0.23 -3.49 -28.72
N GLY A 120 0.36 -3.40 -27.40
CA GLY A 120 -0.01 -2.21 -26.64
C GLY A 120 0.06 -2.43 -25.13
N VAL A 121 -0.53 -1.50 -24.38
CA VAL A 121 -0.63 -1.56 -22.92
C VAL A 121 -2.10 -1.56 -22.53
N ILE A 122 -2.48 -2.45 -21.61
CA ILE A 122 -3.78 -2.42 -20.93
C ILE A 122 -3.55 -1.81 -19.54
N PRO A 123 -3.91 -0.54 -19.30
CA PRO A 123 -3.71 0.09 -18.00
C PRO A 123 -4.48 -0.63 -16.89
N LEU A 124 -3.85 -0.76 -15.72
CA LEU A 124 -4.46 -1.28 -14.50
C LEU A 124 -4.52 -0.15 -13.47
N ARG A 125 -5.66 -0.03 -12.80
CA ARG A 125 -5.90 0.97 -11.75
C ARG A 125 -6.67 0.36 -10.60
N THR A 126 -6.29 0.72 -9.38
CA THR A 126 -7.12 0.49 -8.19
C THR A 126 -8.14 1.62 -8.11
N VAL A 127 -9.42 1.26 -8.03
CA VAL A 127 -10.53 2.22 -7.91
C VAL A 127 -11.32 1.88 -6.67
N ALA A 128 -11.69 2.89 -5.88
CA ALA A 128 -12.61 2.70 -4.76
C ALA A 128 -13.99 2.28 -5.27
N GLY A 129 -14.60 1.29 -4.62
CA GLY A 129 -15.97 0.90 -4.90
C GLY A 129 -16.97 1.85 -4.24
N GLU A 130 -18.26 1.63 -4.52
CA GLU A 130 -19.35 2.32 -3.86
C GLU A 130 -19.35 2.04 -2.34
N PRO A 131 -19.47 3.05 -1.47
CA PRO A 131 -19.57 2.85 -0.03
C PRO A 131 -20.80 2.01 0.34
N ALA A 132 -20.60 0.99 1.18
CA ALA A 132 -21.67 0.19 1.75
C ALA A 132 -21.78 0.49 3.25
N ALA A 133 -22.86 1.15 3.66
CA ALA A 133 -23.12 1.46 5.06
C ALA A 133 -23.73 0.25 5.79
N GLU A 134 -23.35 0.07 7.06
CA GLU A 134 -24.01 -0.87 7.96
C GLU A 134 -25.44 -0.42 8.28
N ALA A 135 -26.35 -1.38 8.49
CA ALA A 135 -27.76 -1.08 8.73
C ALA A 135 -28.02 -0.30 10.03
N ASP A 136 -27.13 -0.41 11.01
CA ASP A 136 -27.17 0.30 12.29
C ASP A 136 -26.31 1.57 12.32
N SER A 137 -25.76 1.99 11.16
CA SER A 137 -25.03 3.26 11.07
C SER A 137 -25.94 4.43 11.41
N VAL A 138 -25.61 5.13 12.49
CA VAL A 138 -26.37 6.30 12.96
C VAL A 138 -26.20 7.54 12.08
N LEU A 139 -25.20 7.55 11.19
CA LEU A 139 -24.94 8.61 10.23
C LEU A 139 -24.97 8.06 8.81
N ALA A 140 -25.51 8.85 7.88
CA ALA A 140 -25.53 8.52 6.45
C ALA A 140 -24.32 9.08 5.68
N ALA A 141 -23.67 10.13 6.20
CA ALA A 141 -22.56 10.78 5.52
C ALA A 141 -21.30 9.90 5.54
N VAL A 142 -20.75 9.62 4.36
CA VAL A 142 -19.47 8.91 4.21
C VAL A 142 -18.34 9.90 4.52
N PRO A 143 -17.40 9.56 5.43
CA PRO A 143 -16.26 10.41 5.72
C PRO A 143 -15.29 10.46 4.52
N PRO A 144 -14.49 11.53 4.40
CA PRO A 144 -13.48 11.61 3.36
C PRO A 144 -12.45 10.48 3.49
N SER A 145 -12.00 9.97 2.37
CA SER A 145 -10.95 8.97 2.26
C SER A 145 -9.83 9.45 1.34
N ARG A 146 -8.62 8.92 1.53
CA ARG A 146 -7.49 9.13 0.60
C ARG A 146 -7.75 8.63 -0.82
N PHE A 147 -8.85 7.91 -1.04
CA PHE A 147 -9.23 7.34 -2.34
C PHE A 147 -10.36 8.13 -3.03
N ASP A 148 -10.87 9.19 -2.41
CA ASP A 148 -11.95 10.03 -2.97
C ASP A 148 -11.47 10.95 -4.11
N THR A 149 -10.16 11.07 -4.30
CA THR A 149 -9.61 11.74 -5.48
C THR A 149 -9.84 10.86 -6.70
N SER A 150 -10.78 11.28 -7.56
CA SER A 150 -10.93 10.77 -8.92
C SER A 150 -9.55 10.66 -9.58
N PRO A 151 -9.25 9.60 -10.36
CA PRO A 151 -7.97 9.51 -11.03
C PRO A 151 -7.82 10.71 -11.97
N ALA A 152 -6.79 11.53 -11.73
CA ALA A 152 -6.28 12.46 -12.73
C ALA A 152 -5.75 11.68 -13.94
#